data_AF-A0A5C4U619-F1
#
_entry.id   AF-A0A5C4U619-F1
#
_cell.length_a   1.000
_cell.length_b   1.000
_cell.length_c   1.000
_cell.angle_alpha   90.00
_cell.angle_beta   90.00
_cell.angle_gamma   90.00
#
_symmetry.space_group_name_H-M   'P 1'
#
loop_
_entity.id
_entity.type
_entity.pdbx_description
1 polymer ?
#
loop_
_entity_poly.entity_id
_entity_poly.type
_entity_poly.pdbx_seq_one_letter_code
_entity_poly.pdbx_strand_id
1 'polypeptide(L)'
;MASTPVGVDNNIHDVKLHIKKGRKRAPFFRYIRINLPRTTKAIALLVIAALGACSLALALDGISPFIGGTIALYVIATVSFGFCVVGAFVHKDIWGIGMVPALMALVFYIASLFGTAPFVWNGYGIFTAATFNSLLFAAIAYLVIRWALSYGMLVAYPDDQGFDD
;
A
#
# COMPACT_ATOMS: atom_id res chain seq x y z
N MET A 1 -62.95 11.84 -29.01
CA MET A 1 -61.64 11.61 -29.66
C MET A 1 -60.59 11.77 -28.59
N ALA A 2 -59.97 10.67 -28.15
CA ALA A 2 -58.93 10.70 -27.13
C ALA A 2 -57.63 11.19 -27.77
N SER A 3 -57.06 12.29 -27.27
CA SER A 3 -55.75 12.78 -27.68
C SER A 3 -54.69 11.76 -27.25
N THR A 4 -54.07 11.10 -28.23
CA THR A 4 -52.83 10.36 -28.02
C THR A 4 -51.78 11.31 -27.44
N PRO A 5 -51.08 10.96 -26.34
CA PRO A 5 -49.99 11.79 -25.84
C PRO A 5 -48.92 11.91 -26.93
N VAL A 6 -48.69 13.14 -27.38
CA VAL A 6 -47.60 13.49 -28.29
C VAL A 6 -46.30 13.25 -27.54
N GLY A 7 -45.52 12.28 -28.01
CA GLY A 7 -44.09 12.13 -27.74
C GLY A 7 -43.71 12.14 -26.26
N VAL A 8 -43.49 10.96 -25.68
CA VAL A 8 -42.50 10.88 -24.60
C VAL A 8 -41.20 11.38 -25.22
N ASP A 9 -40.74 12.57 -24.82
CA ASP A 9 -39.37 12.98 -25.06
C ASP A 9 -38.49 11.94 -24.38
N ASN A 10 -38.02 10.99 -25.18
CA ASN A 10 -37.06 10.00 -24.74
C ASN A 10 -35.74 10.74 -24.68
N ASN A 11 -35.64 11.64 -23.71
CA ASN A 11 -34.44 12.36 -23.35
C ASN A 11 -33.51 11.34 -22.67
N ILE A 12 -33.06 10.38 -23.49
CA ILE A 12 -31.97 9.46 -23.24
C ILE A 12 -30.68 10.26 -23.46
N HIS A 13 -30.63 11.55 -23.08
CA HIS A 13 -29.37 12.26 -22.93
C HIS A 13 -28.64 11.62 -21.76
N ASP A 14 -27.94 10.57 -22.16
CA ASP A 14 -26.65 10.12 -21.67
C ASP A 14 -26.52 10.26 -20.16
N VAL A 15 -27.25 9.39 -19.44
CA VAL A 15 -27.03 9.16 -18.01
C VAL A 15 -25.53 8.89 -17.73
N LYS A 16 -24.77 8.43 -18.73
CA LYS A 16 -23.32 8.25 -18.64
C LYS A 16 -22.52 9.57 -18.54
N LEU A 17 -23.06 10.73 -18.93
CA LEU A 17 -22.42 12.04 -18.71
C LEU A 17 -22.28 12.36 -17.22
N HIS A 18 -23.15 11.81 -16.38
CA HIS A 18 -23.17 12.05 -14.93
C HIS A 18 -22.44 10.94 -14.14
N ILE A 19 -22.09 9.83 -14.79
CA ILE A 19 -21.33 8.74 -14.19
C ILE A 19 -19.85 8.97 -14.48
N LYS A 20 -19.05 9.18 -13.43
CA LYS A 20 -17.59 9.27 -13.58
C LYS A 20 -17.08 7.98 -14.22
N LYS A 21 -16.40 8.11 -15.35
CA LYS A 21 -15.73 7.00 -16.02
C LYS A 21 -14.74 6.33 -15.06
N GLY A 22 -15.04 5.11 -14.67
CA GLY A 22 -14.23 4.27 -13.81
C GLY A 22 -12.89 3.90 -14.45
N ARG A 23 -12.01 3.34 -13.62
CA ARG A 23 -10.67 2.94 -14.06
C ARG A 23 -10.78 1.71 -14.97
N LYS A 24 -9.91 1.64 -15.98
CA LYS A 24 -9.74 0.44 -16.81
C LYS A 24 -8.80 -0.54 -16.11
N ARG A 25 -9.20 -1.81 -16.01
CA ARG A 25 -8.34 -2.87 -15.47
C ARG A 25 -7.18 -3.23 -16.39
N ALA A 26 -6.16 -3.88 -15.84
CA ALA A 26 -5.04 -4.41 -16.63
C ALA A 26 -5.55 -5.50 -17.61
N PRO A 27 -5.13 -5.48 -18.89
CA PRO A 27 -5.66 -6.38 -19.91
C PRO A 27 -5.32 -7.87 -19.65
N PHE A 28 -4.17 -8.17 -19.05
CA PHE A 28 -3.73 -9.56 -18.80
C PHE A 28 -4.30 -10.19 -17.51
N PHE A 29 -4.55 -9.39 -16.47
CA PHE A 29 -4.98 -9.91 -15.16
C PHE A 29 -6.46 -9.64 -14.84
N ARG A 30 -7.25 -9.28 -15.86
CA ARG A 30 -8.68 -8.92 -15.73
C ARG A 30 -9.52 -9.96 -14.99
N TYR A 31 -9.17 -11.25 -15.11
CA TYR A 31 -9.95 -12.37 -14.57
C TYR A 31 -9.54 -12.83 -13.17
N ILE A 32 -8.40 -12.38 -12.64
CA ILE A 32 -7.96 -12.71 -11.29
C ILE A 32 -8.46 -11.61 -10.35
N ARG A 33 -9.60 -11.85 -9.68
CA ARG A 33 -10.15 -10.94 -8.67
C ARG A 33 -10.29 -11.66 -7.33
N ILE A 34 -9.50 -11.24 -6.35
CA ILE A 34 -9.62 -11.73 -4.97
C ILE A 34 -10.52 -10.75 -4.21
N ASN A 35 -11.77 -11.15 -3.98
CA ASN A 35 -12.78 -10.32 -3.32
C ASN A 35 -12.83 -10.60 -1.81
N LEU A 36 -11.83 -10.07 -1.11
CA LEU A 36 -11.62 -10.32 0.31
C LEU A 36 -11.28 -8.99 1.02
N PRO A 37 -12.20 -8.01 1.05
CA PRO A 37 -11.86 -6.61 1.30
C PRO A 37 -11.31 -6.33 2.70
N ARG A 38 -11.86 -6.99 3.73
CA ARG A 38 -11.39 -6.85 5.12
C ARG A 38 -10.06 -7.56 5.36
N THR A 39 -9.87 -8.71 4.72
CA THR A 39 -8.64 -9.51 4.81
C THR A 39 -7.51 -8.85 4.05
N THR A 40 -7.73 -8.29 2.86
CA THR A 40 -6.73 -7.47 2.15
C THR A 40 -6.31 -6.27 3.00
N LYS A 41 -7.27 -5.63 3.69
CA LYS A 41 -6.96 -4.56 4.65
C LYS A 41 -6.10 -5.04 5.81
N ALA A 42 -6.45 -6.16 6.43
CA ALA A 42 -5.68 -6.74 7.51
C ALA A 42 -4.26 -7.11 7.07
N ILE A 43 -4.11 -7.72 5.88
CA ILE A 43 -2.81 -8.09 5.31
C ILE A 43 -1.95 -6.85 5.07
N ALA A 44 -2.51 -5.80 4.46
CA ALA A 44 -1.78 -4.56 4.21
C ALA A 44 -1.30 -3.89 5.51
N LEU A 45 -2.14 -3.88 6.55
CA LEU A 45 -1.76 -3.37 7.88
C LEU A 45 -0.70 -4.25 8.54
N LEU A 46 -0.80 -5.57 8.42
CA LEU A 46 0.18 -6.52 8.95
C LEU A 46 1.55 -6.29 8.30
N VAL A 47 1.59 -6.10 6.97
CA VAL A 47 2.84 -5.81 6.24
C VAL A 47 3.47 -4.50 6.73
N ILE A 48 2.68 -3.44 6.91
CA ILE A 48 3.20 -2.17 7.45
C ILE A 48 3.62 -2.31 8.92
N ALA A 49 2.90 -3.08 9.73
CA ALA A 49 3.29 -3.35 11.11
C ALA A 49 4.62 -4.11 11.18
N ALA A 50 4.82 -5.12 10.31
CA ALA A 50 6.07 -5.84 10.20
C ALA A 50 7.22 -4.93 9.76
N LEU A 51 6.97 -4.02 8.81
CA LEU A 51 7.93 -3.00 8.39
C LEU A 51 8.32 -2.09 9.57
N GLY A 52 7.35 -1.55 10.29
CA GLY A 52 7.58 -0.70 11.46
C GLY A 52 8.32 -1.43 12.58
N ALA A 53 7.98 -2.70 12.83
CA ALA A 53 8.64 -3.53 13.82
C ALA A 53 10.11 -3.83 13.45
N CYS A 54 10.39 -4.13 12.17
CA CYS A 54 11.76 -4.31 11.69
C CYS A 54 12.57 -3.03 11.82
N SER A 55 11.99 -1.87 11.46
CA SER A 55 12.66 -0.58 11.62
C SER A 55 12.98 -0.29 13.08
N LEU A 56 12.04 -0.53 13.99
CA LEU A 56 12.23 -0.31 15.41
C LEU A 56 13.30 -1.24 15.99
N ALA A 57 13.27 -2.53 15.63
CA ALA A 57 14.27 -3.49 16.08
C ALA A 57 15.70 -3.06 15.67
N LEU A 58 15.89 -2.66 14.41
CA LEU A 58 17.18 -2.16 13.92
C LEU A 58 17.60 -0.86 14.64
N ALA A 59 16.66 0.01 14.98
CA ALA A 59 16.94 1.25 15.70
C ALA A 59 17.38 0.98 17.15
N LEU A 60 16.73 0.03 17.82
CA LEU A 60 17.05 -0.38 19.19
C LEU A 60 18.41 -1.10 19.27
N ASP A 61 18.76 -1.87 18.24
CA ASP A 61 20.08 -2.49 18.09
C ASP A 61 21.19 -1.47 17.77
N GLY A 62 20.87 -0.19 17.63
CA GLY A 62 21.83 0.88 17.36
C GLY A 62 22.42 0.84 15.95
N ILE A 63 21.74 0.18 15.00
CA ILE A 63 22.22 0.06 13.63
C ILE A 63 22.15 1.42 12.94
N SER A 64 23.30 1.89 12.43
CA SER A 64 23.41 3.17 11.72
C SER A 64 24.23 2.99 10.45
N PRO A 65 23.62 2.53 9.34
CA PRO A 65 24.34 2.26 8.10
C PRO A 65 24.96 3.51 7.48
N PHE A 66 24.38 4.67 7.76
CA PHE A 66 24.84 5.99 7.33
C PHE A 66 24.56 7.04 8.42
N ILE A 67 25.07 8.27 8.26
CA ILE A 67 24.87 9.35 9.22
C ILE A 67 23.38 9.67 9.33
N GLY A 68 22.83 9.56 10.54
CA GLY A 68 21.39 9.76 10.78
C GLY A 68 20.53 8.53 10.47
N GLY A 69 21.12 7.38 10.15
CA GLY A 69 20.39 6.14 9.86
C GLY A 69 19.47 5.69 11.00
N THR A 70 19.94 5.76 12.24
CA THR A 70 19.13 5.44 13.43
C THR A 70 17.92 6.36 13.56
N ILE A 71 18.07 7.66 13.31
CA ILE A 71 16.97 8.62 13.34
C ILE A 71 15.94 8.27 12.26
N ALA A 72 16.41 7.98 11.04
CA ALA A 72 15.54 7.58 9.95
C ALA A 72 14.74 6.31 10.29
N LEU A 73 15.34 5.32 10.95
CA LEU A 73 14.65 4.11 11.40
C LEU A 73 13.53 4.41 12.41
N TYR A 74 13.77 5.30 13.39
CA TYR A 74 12.72 5.73 14.32
C TYR A 74 11.58 6.48 13.62
N VAL A 75 11.89 7.31 12.64
CA VAL A 75 10.88 8.01 11.83
C VAL A 75 10.04 7.00 11.05
N ILE A 76 10.66 6.03 10.38
CA ILE A 76 9.95 4.98 9.64
C ILE A 76 9.06 4.17 10.58
N ALA A 77 9.58 3.75 11.73
CA ALA A 77 8.81 3.02 12.73
C ALA A 77 7.58 3.83 13.20
N THR A 78 7.78 5.11 13.55
CA THR A 78 6.73 6.00 14.05
C THR A 78 5.63 6.21 13.01
N VAL A 79 6.00 6.51 11.76
CA VAL A 79 5.04 6.70 10.67
C VAL A 79 4.29 5.39 10.36
N SER A 80 4.98 4.25 10.42
CA SER A 80 4.36 2.94 10.17
C SER A 80 3.35 2.58 11.25
N PHE A 81 3.69 2.75 12.53
CA PHE A 81 2.74 2.52 13.62
C PHE A 81 1.59 3.52 13.62
N GLY A 82 1.87 4.80 13.36
CA GLY A 82 0.84 5.81 13.19
C GLY A 82 -0.14 5.45 12.07
N PHE A 83 0.37 4.97 10.93
CA PHE A 83 -0.45 4.45 9.85
C PHE A 83 -1.29 3.24 10.28
N CYS A 84 -0.71 2.26 10.99
CA CYS A 84 -1.45 1.10 11.46
C CYS A 84 -2.59 1.46 12.41
N VAL A 85 -2.36 2.40 13.33
CA VAL A 85 -3.38 2.93 14.23
C VAL A 85 -4.49 3.59 13.42
N VAL A 86 -4.15 4.55 12.54
CA VAL A 86 -5.13 5.23 11.68
C VAL A 86 -5.89 4.22 10.84
N GLY A 87 -5.21 3.26 10.22
CA GLY A 87 -5.81 2.27 9.36
C GLY A 87 -6.70 1.24 10.06
N ALA A 88 -6.42 0.94 11.34
CA ALA A 88 -7.30 0.09 12.14
C ALA A 88 -8.66 0.77 12.41
N PHE A 89 -8.66 2.07 12.71
CA PHE A 89 -9.87 2.81 13.12
C PHE A 89 -10.60 3.51 11.98
N VAL A 90 -9.90 3.95 10.93
CA VAL A 90 -10.47 4.71 9.83
C VAL A 90 -11.08 3.79 8.77
N HIS A 91 -12.30 4.15 8.34
CA HIS A 91 -13.10 3.41 7.36
C HIS A 91 -13.01 4.02 5.94
N LYS A 92 -11.99 4.85 5.68
CA LYS A 92 -11.71 5.49 4.37
C LYS A 92 -10.56 4.78 3.65
N ASP A 93 -10.45 4.98 2.33
CA ASP A 93 -9.27 4.57 1.56
C ASP A 93 -8.01 5.26 2.14
N ILE A 94 -7.12 4.43 2.66
CA ILE A 94 -5.82 4.80 3.23
C ILE A 94 -4.66 4.20 2.42
N TRP A 95 -4.94 3.48 1.34
CA TRP A 95 -3.95 2.72 0.57
C TRP A 95 -2.87 3.61 -0.03
N GLY A 96 -3.27 4.81 -0.49
CA GLY A 96 -2.34 5.82 -1.00
C GLY A 96 -1.37 6.33 0.06
N ILE A 97 -1.84 6.52 1.29
CA ILE A 97 -1.03 7.02 2.41
C ILE A 97 -0.03 5.96 2.88
N GLY A 98 -0.41 4.68 2.83
CA GLY A 98 0.52 3.60 3.22
C GLY A 98 1.72 3.44 2.29
N MET A 99 1.74 4.09 1.12
CA MET A 99 2.96 4.17 0.30
C MET A 99 4.07 4.95 0.99
N VAL A 100 3.75 5.89 1.87
CA VAL A 100 4.74 6.73 2.56
C VAL A 100 5.72 5.86 3.38
N PRO A 101 5.29 5.03 4.35
CA PRO A 101 6.23 4.17 5.09
C PRO A 101 6.98 3.17 4.20
N ALA A 102 6.32 2.61 3.18
CA ALA A 102 6.95 1.67 2.26
C ALA A 102 8.07 2.32 1.43
N LEU A 103 7.83 3.52 0.88
CA LEU A 103 8.83 4.27 0.12
C LEU A 103 9.98 4.75 1.00
N MET A 104 9.69 5.22 2.22
CA MET A 104 10.75 5.60 3.15
C MET A 104 11.66 4.42 3.50
N ALA A 105 11.10 3.23 3.76
CA ALA A 105 11.87 2.02 4.00
C ALA A 105 12.71 1.60 2.79
N LEU A 106 12.16 1.73 1.58
CA LEU A 106 12.89 1.41 0.34
C LEU A 106 14.05 2.39 0.10
N VAL A 107 13.82 3.69 0.29
CA VAL A 107 14.87 4.72 0.21
C VAL A 107 15.93 4.46 1.28
N PHE A 108 15.53 4.15 2.51
CA PHE A 108 16.46 3.81 3.60
C PHE A 108 17.31 2.59 3.25
N TYR A 109 16.71 1.54 2.70
CA TYR A 109 17.42 0.34 2.29
C TYR A 109 18.46 0.67 1.21
N ILE A 110 18.05 1.40 0.16
CA ILE A 110 18.96 1.82 -0.91
C ILE A 110 20.09 2.70 -0.36
N ALA A 111 19.79 3.69 0.48
CA ALA A 111 20.79 4.55 1.10
C ALA A 111 21.79 3.73 1.95
N SER A 112 21.31 2.70 2.64
CA SER A 112 22.15 1.81 3.44
C SER A 112 23.13 1.00 2.57
N LEU A 113 22.80 0.69 1.31
CA LEU A 113 23.70 0.01 0.37
C LEU A 113 24.94 0.87 0.03
N PHE A 114 24.81 2.19 0.08
CA PHE A 114 25.93 3.13 -0.12
C PHE A 114 26.73 3.40 1.16
N GLY A 115 26.27 2.90 2.30
CA GLY A 115 26.95 2.97 3.58
C GLY A 115 27.41 1.59 4.05
N THR A 116 27.22 1.33 5.34
CA THR A 116 27.53 0.05 5.99
C THR A 116 26.26 -0.76 6.21
N ALA A 117 25.65 -1.23 5.11
CA ALA A 117 24.45 -2.07 5.18
C ALA A 117 24.67 -3.27 6.13
N PRO A 118 23.69 -3.62 6.98
CA PRO A 118 23.85 -4.66 7.98
C PRO A 118 23.73 -6.06 7.37
N PHE A 119 24.69 -6.43 6.52
CA PHE A 119 24.78 -7.75 5.92
C PHE A 119 25.73 -8.65 6.70
N VAL A 120 25.53 -9.97 6.59
CA VAL A 120 26.42 -10.97 7.23
C VAL A 120 27.85 -10.82 6.74
N TRP A 121 28.05 -10.56 5.44
CA TRP A 121 29.39 -10.31 4.88
C TRP A 121 30.03 -8.99 5.36
N ASN A 122 29.24 -8.08 5.93
CA ASN A 122 29.72 -6.83 6.56
C ASN A 122 29.96 -7.01 8.07
N GLY A 123 29.94 -8.25 8.60
CA GLY A 123 30.24 -8.57 9.99
C GLY A 123 29.05 -8.49 10.95
N TYR A 124 27.82 -8.27 10.44
CA TYR A 124 26.63 -8.23 11.27
C TYR A 124 26.06 -9.62 11.57
N GLY A 125 25.35 -9.74 12.68
CA GLY A 125 24.68 -10.99 13.06
C GLY A 125 23.59 -11.41 12.08
N ILE A 126 23.36 -12.73 11.99
CA ILE A 126 22.35 -13.33 11.09
C ILE A 126 20.96 -12.70 11.31
N PHE A 127 20.56 -12.49 12.57
CA PHE A 127 19.26 -11.91 12.91
C PHE A 127 19.13 -10.45 12.48
N THR A 128 20.18 -9.64 12.65
CA THR A 128 20.19 -8.24 12.21
C THR A 128 20.09 -8.14 10.69
N ALA A 129 20.87 -8.98 9.97
CA ALA A 129 20.80 -9.05 8.52
C ALA A 129 19.44 -9.53 8.01
N ALA A 130 18.85 -10.54 8.67
CA ALA A 130 17.50 -11.00 8.36
C ALA A 130 16.44 -9.91 8.59
N THR A 131 16.56 -9.15 9.68
CA THR A 131 15.65 -8.04 10.01
C THR A 131 15.74 -6.93 8.96
N PHE A 132 16.97 -6.58 8.54
CA PHE A 132 17.20 -5.60 7.49
C PHE A 132 16.66 -6.03 6.12
N ASN A 133 16.83 -7.30 5.74
CA ASN A 133 16.25 -7.83 4.52
C ASN A 133 14.71 -7.90 4.60
N SER A 134 14.17 -8.23 5.78
CA SER A 134 12.71 -8.27 6.02
C SER A 134 12.09 -6.88 5.87
N LEU A 135 12.81 -5.82 6.24
CA LEU A 135 12.41 -4.44 5.98
C LEU A 135 12.19 -4.18 4.49
N LEU A 136 13.13 -4.60 3.64
CA LEU A 136 13.01 -4.49 2.18
C LEU A 136 11.82 -5.29 1.65
N PHE A 137 11.73 -6.56 2.05
CA PHE A 137 10.66 -7.43 1.56
C PHE A 137 9.28 -6.94 1.97
N ALA A 138 9.12 -6.40 3.19
CA ALA A 138 7.87 -5.79 3.62
C ALA A 138 7.53 -4.53 2.80
N ALA A 139 8.51 -3.68 2.49
CA ALA A 139 8.32 -2.52 1.63
C ALA A 139 7.87 -2.93 0.21
N ILE A 140 8.56 -3.89 -0.40
CA ILE A 140 8.20 -4.42 -1.72
C ILE A 140 6.82 -5.08 -1.68
N ALA A 141 6.53 -5.90 -0.66
CA ALA A 141 5.24 -6.56 -0.52
C ALA A 141 4.10 -5.54 -0.47
N TYR A 142 4.26 -4.43 0.27
CA TYR A 142 3.25 -3.37 0.28
C TYR A 142 3.09 -2.70 -1.09
N LEU A 143 4.18 -2.43 -1.81
CA LEU A 143 4.13 -1.86 -3.16
C LEU A 143 3.41 -2.81 -4.13
N VAL A 144 3.64 -4.12 -4.03
CA VAL A 144 2.94 -5.14 -4.83
C VAL A 144 1.46 -5.19 -4.48
N ILE A 145 1.09 -5.14 -3.20
CA ILE A 145 -0.31 -5.07 -2.77
C ILE A 145 -0.96 -3.81 -3.34
N ARG A 146 -0.31 -2.65 -3.23
CA ARG A 146 -0.83 -1.37 -3.74
C ARG A 146 -0.97 -1.38 -5.27
N TRP A 147 0.00 -1.97 -5.97
CA TRP A 147 -0.07 -2.20 -7.41
C TRP A 147 -1.30 -3.05 -7.75
N ALA A 148 -1.46 -4.20 -7.09
CA ALA A 148 -2.59 -5.10 -7.32
C ALA A 148 -3.95 -4.45 -7.00
N LEU A 149 -4.04 -3.59 -5.99
CA LEU A 149 -5.23 -2.77 -5.70
C LEU A 149 -5.50 -1.75 -6.82
N SER A 150 -4.44 -1.13 -7.35
CA SER A 150 -4.56 -0.09 -8.38
C SER A 150 -5.02 -0.65 -9.73
N TYR A 151 -4.73 -1.93 -10.00
CA TYR A 151 -5.15 -2.64 -11.21
C TYR A 151 -6.44 -3.47 -11.05
N GLY A 152 -7.05 -3.47 -9.86
CA GLY A 152 -8.32 -4.15 -9.61
C GLY A 152 -8.23 -5.66 -9.45
N MET A 153 -7.01 -6.17 -9.22
CA MET A 153 -6.78 -7.59 -8.93
C MET A 153 -7.17 -7.94 -7.48
N LEU A 154 -6.95 -7.00 -6.56
CA LEU A 154 -7.36 -7.10 -5.17
C LEU A 154 -8.48 -6.11 -4.86
N VAL A 155 -9.48 -6.55 -4.11
CA VAL A 155 -10.47 -5.68 -3.49
C VAL A 155 -10.07 -5.47 -2.04
N ALA A 156 -10.10 -4.23 -1.57
CA ALA A 156 -9.84 -3.90 -0.16
C ALA A 156 -10.93 -2.97 0.38
N TYR A 157 -11.14 -3.00 1.70
CA TYR A 157 -12.16 -2.19 2.36
C TYR A 157 -11.65 -0.76 2.67
N PRO A 158 -12.39 0.30 2.34
CA PRO A 158 -13.67 0.34 1.62
C PRO A 158 -13.50 0.06 0.11
N ASP A 159 -14.48 -0.60 -0.51
CA ASP A 159 -14.47 -0.88 -1.96
C ASP A 159 -14.92 0.37 -2.73
N ASP A 160 -14.01 1.33 -2.89
CA ASP A 160 -14.20 2.59 -3.62
C ASP A 160 -13.35 2.66 -4.91
N GLN A 161 -12.87 1.50 -5.38
CA GLN A 161 -11.90 1.43 -6.46
C GLN A 161 -12.49 1.83 -7.83
N GLY A 162 -13.81 1.73 -8.00
CA GLY A 162 -14.55 2.28 -9.14
C GLY A 162 -14.03 1.80 -10.51
N PHE A 163 -13.98 0.48 -10.73
CA PHE A 163 -13.63 -0.09 -12.02
C PHE A 163 -14.89 -0.24 -12.90
N ASP A 164 -14.86 0.40 -14.08
CA ASP A 164 -15.89 0.29 -15.12
C ASP A 164 -15.49 -0.84 -16.08
N ASP A 165 -15.76 -2.07 -15.67
CA ASP A 165 -15.48 -3.28 -16.45
C ASP A 165 -16.76 -3.97 -16.93
#